data_AF-A0A3C0CL52-F1
#
_entry.id   AF-A0A3C0CL52-F1
#
_cell.length_a   1.000
_cell.length_b   1.000
_cell.length_c   1.000
_cell.angle_alpha   90.00
_cell.angle_beta   90.00
_cell.angle_gamma   90.00
#
_symmetry.space_group_name_H-M   'P 1'
#
loop_
_entity.id
_entity.type
_entity.pdbx_description
1 polymer ?
#
loop_
_entity_poly.entity_id
_entity_poly.type
_entity_poly.pdbx_seq_one_letter_code
_entity_poly.pdbx_strand_id
1 'polypeptide(L)'
;HNFCVVDLSNFYLDVLKDRLYVERAGSATRRAAQSAMFLMLDGITRLLAPILAFTSDEIWRSMPHRAGENAEHVLYNDMPEPTGV
;
A
#
# COMPACT_ATOMS: atom_id res chain seq x y z
N HIS A 1 -3.15 13.98 4.29
CA HIS A 1 -3.25 14.79 3.05
C HIS A 1 -1.86 15.06 2.44
N ASN A 2 -0.93 15.70 3.14
CA ASN A 2 0.40 16.04 2.59
C ASN A 2 1.16 14.82 2.02
N PHE A 3 1.24 13.72 2.78
CA PHE A 3 1.88 12.47 2.35
C PHE A 3 1.36 11.92 1.02
N CYS A 4 0.03 11.81 0.84
CA CYS A 4 -0.54 11.25 -0.38
C CYS A 4 -0.29 12.12 -1.61
N VAL A 5 -0.26 13.45 -1.44
CA VAL A 5 -0.15 14.39 -2.56
C VAL A 5 1.32 14.64 -2.91
N VAL A 6 2.14 15.01 -1.93
CA VAL A 6 3.52 15.46 -2.17
C VAL A 6 4.46 14.26 -2.29
N ASP A 7 4.49 13.40 -1.27
CA ASP A 7 5.48 12.32 -1.21
C ASP A 7 5.09 11.17 -2.14
N LEU A 8 3.83 10.75 -2.10
CA LEU A 8 3.35 9.60 -2.86
C LEU A 8 3.04 9.96 -4.32
N SER A 9 2.10 10.87 -4.57
CA SER A 9 1.63 11.16 -5.94
C SER A 9 2.65 11.94 -6.77
N ASN A 10 3.11 13.10 -6.27
CA ASN A 10 3.96 14.01 -7.07
C ASN A 10 5.39 13.49 -7.25
N PHE A 11 5.90 12.71 -6.29
CA PHE A 11 7.27 12.23 -6.31
C PHE A 11 7.36 10.72 -6.53
N TYR A 12 6.97 9.92 -5.52
CA TYR A 12 7.28 8.50 -5.51
C TYR A 12 6.67 7.76 -6.69
N LEU A 13 5.34 7.87 -6.90
CA LEU A 13 4.64 7.15 -7.95
C LEU A 13 5.04 7.62 -9.35
N ASP A 14 5.44 8.89 -9.52
CA ASP A 14 5.86 9.40 -10.82
C ASP A 14 7.22 8.81 -11.23
N VAL A 15 8.20 8.84 -10.31
CA VAL A 15 9.52 8.25 -10.54
C VAL A 15 9.45 6.74 -10.68
N LEU A 16 8.55 6.07 -9.95
CA LEU A 16 8.47 4.61 -9.94
C LEU A 16 7.91 4.01 -11.24
N LYS A 17 7.21 4.80 -12.08
CA LYS A 17 6.64 4.33 -13.35
C LYS A 17 7.67 3.65 -14.22
N ASP A 18 8.88 4.20 -14.31
CA ASP A 18 9.97 3.62 -15.11
C ASP A 18 10.30 2.19 -14.67
N ARG A 19 10.48 1.97 -13.36
CA ARG A 19 10.74 0.64 -12.80
C ARG A 19 9.57 -0.32 -12.94
N LEU A 20 8.33 0.17 -12.92
CA LEU A 20 7.17 -0.72 -13.06
C LEU A 20 6.90 -1.12 -14.50
N TYR A 21 7.15 -0.22 -15.45
CA TYR A 21 6.78 -0.38 -16.86
C TYR A 21 7.91 -0.95 -17.71
N VAL A 22 9.17 -0.64 -17.39
CA VAL A 22 10.33 -1.02 -18.21
C VAL A 22 10.98 -2.30 -17.71
N GLU A 23 11.10 -2.47 -16.39
CA GLU A 23 11.79 -3.63 -15.81
C GLU A 23 11.01 -4.94 -16.04
N ARG A 24 11.78 -6.03 -16.23
CA ARG A 24 11.22 -7.38 -16.32
C ARG A 24 10.40 -7.73 -15.08
N ALA A 25 9.34 -8.51 -15.26
CA ALA A 25 8.44 -8.89 -14.17
C ALA A 25 9.15 -9.55 -12.96
N GLY A 26 10.22 -10.31 -13.22
CA GLY A 26 11.05 -10.95 -12.18
C GLY A 26 12.23 -10.12 -11.70
N SER A 27 12.38 -8.87 -12.15
CA SER A 27 13.49 -8.00 -11.75
C SER A 27 13.43 -7.68 -10.25
N ALA A 28 14.57 -7.76 -9.57
CA ALA A 28 14.67 -7.44 -8.14
C ALA A 28 14.22 -6.00 -7.85
N THR A 29 14.53 -5.05 -8.74
CA THR A 29 14.17 -3.63 -8.59
C THR A 29 12.65 -3.44 -8.68
N ARG A 30 11.99 -4.11 -9.62
CA ARG A 30 10.52 -4.10 -9.76
C ARG A 30 9.83 -4.77 -8.58
N ARG A 31 10.33 -5.91 -8.11
CA ARG A 31 9.78 -6.61 -6.94
C ARG A 31 9.95 -5.80 -5.66
N ALA A 32 11.08 -5.12 -5.49
CA ALA A 32 11.30 -4.21 -4.37
C ALA A 32 10.32 -3.02 -4.41
N ALA A 33 10.11 -2.42 -5.58
CA ALA A 33 9.13 -1.36 -5.80
C ALA A 33 7.70 -1.79 -5.42
N GLN A 34 7.26 -2.95 -5.92
CA GLN A 34 5.94 -3.50 -5.59
C GLN A 34 5.79 -3.82 -4.10
N SER A 35 6.85 -4.30 -3.46
CA SER A 35 6.84 -4.57 -2.02
C SER A 35 6.66 -3.28 -1.23
N ALA A 36 7.40 -2.23 -1.55
CA ALA A 36 7.25 -0.93 -0.90
C ALA A 36 5.86 -0.31 -1.13
N MET A 37 5.32 -0.37 -2.35
CA MET A 37 3.95 0.06 -2.65
C MET A 37 2.91 -0.69 -1.83
N PHE A 38 3.07 -2.00 -1.69
CA PHE A 38 2.20 -2.83 -0.87
C PHE A 38 2.21 -2.40 0.60
N LEU A 39 3.39 -2.17 1.18
CA LEU A 39 3.53 -1.69 2.56
C LEU A 39 2.82 -0.36 2.79
N MET A 40 2.99 0.59 1.86
CA MET A 40 2.33 1.89 1.97
C MET A 40 0.81 1.78 1.79
N LEU A 41 0.35 0.97 0.84
CA LEU A 41 -1.08 0.75 0.62
C LEU A 41 -1.76 0.12 1.84
N ASP A 42 -1.17 -0.93 2.40
CA ASP A 42 -1.66 -1.60 3.62
C ASP A 42 -1.77 -0.62 4.79
N GLY A 43 -0.69 0.13 5.06
CA GLY A 43 -0.66 1.10 6.15
C GLY A 43 -1.68 2.23 5.98
N ILE A 44 -1.77 2.84 4.79
CA ILE A 44 -2.72 3.92 4.52
C ILE A 44 -4.17 3.41 4.61
N THR A 45 -4.47 2.23 4.05
CA THR A 45 -5.83 1.66 4.07
C THR A 45 -6.33 1.46 5.50
N ARG A 46 -5.49 0.93 6.39
CA ARG A 46 -5.84 0.76 7.81
C ARG A 46 -5.94 2.09 8.56
N LEU A 47 -5.05 3.04 8.30
CA LEU A 47 -5.12 4.38 8.89
C LEU A 47 -6.37 5.15 8.45
N LEU A 48 -6.86 4.92 7.24
CA LEU A 48 -8.06 5.55 6.71
C LEU A 48 -9.35 4.83 7.13
N ALA A 49 -9.30 3.55 7.53
CA ALA A 49 -10.47 2.76 7.87
C ALA A 49 -11.44 3.43 8.87
N PRO A 50 -10.98 4.15 9.92
CA PRO A 50 -11.88 4.84 10.86
C PRO A 50 -12.59 6.07 10.28
N ILE A 51 -12.10 6.63 9.16
CA ILE A 51 -12.61 7.87 8.54
C ILE A 51 -13.42 7.54 7.27
N LEU A 52 -12.88 6.65 6.44
CA LEU A 52 -13.40 6.28 5.13
C LEU A 52 -13.67 4.77 5.09
N ALA A 53 -14.58 4.29 5.94
CA ALA A 53 -14.82 2.86 6.17
C ALA A 53 -15.10 2.08 4.87
N PHE A 54 -16.05 2.57 4.05
CA PHE A 54 -16.44 1.87 2.81
C PHE A 54 -15.32 1.83 1.78
N THR A 55 -14.68 2.97 1.51
CA THR A 55 -13.57 3.05 0.55
C THR A 55 -12.37 2.21 1.01
N SER A 56 -12.08 2.21 2.31
CA SER A 56 -10.99 1.40 2.85
C SER A 56 -11.30 -0.10 2.74
N ASP A 57 -12.54 -0.52 2.95
CA ASP A 57 -12.97 -1.92 2.77
C ASP A 57 -12.93 -2.36 1.29
N GLU A 58 -13.28 -1.48 0.36
CA GLU A 58 -13.16 -1.74 -1.08
C GLU A 58 -11.69 -1.92 -1.53
N ILE A 59 -10.80 -1.05 -1.04
CA ILE A 59 -9.36 -1.16 -1.27
C ILE A 59 -8.84 -2.47 -0.69
N TRP A 60 -9.21 -2.78 0.55
CA TRP A 60 -8.82 -3.99 1.27
C TRP A 60 -9.12 -5.25 0.46
N ARG A 61 -10.36 -5.40 -0.02
CA ARG A 61 -10.76 -6.57 -0.82
C ARG A 61 -10.05 -6.68 -2.18
N SER A 62 -9.48 -5.59 -2.66
CA SER A 62 -8.83 -5.51 -3.98
C SER A 62 -7.31 -5.66 -3.92
N MET A 63 -6.72 -5.74 -2.72
CA MET A 63 -5.27 -5.87 -2.52
C MET A 63 -4.89 -7.27 -2.01
N PRO A 64 -3.65 -7.72 -2.20
CA PRO A 64 -3.18 -8.93 -1.55
C PRO A 64 -3.14 -8.75 -0.02
N HIS A 65 -3.11 -9.86 0.73
CA HIS A 65 -3.02 -9.85 2.20
C HIS A 65 -1.85 -10.68 2.69
N ARG A 66 -1.35 -10.37 3.89
CA ARG A 66 -0.34 -11.21 4.56
C ARG A 66 -1.00 -12.40 5.24
N ALA A 67 -0.18 -13.41 5.54
CA ALA A 67 -0.63 -14.55 6.33
C ALA A 67 -1.07 -14.09 7.72
N GLY A 68 -2.27 -14.52 8.16
CA GLY A 68 -2.83 -14.18 9.47
C GLY A 68 -3.78 -12.98 9.48
N GLU A 69 -3.91 -12.25 8.37
CA GLU A 69 -4.85 -11.14 8.25
C GLU A 69 -6.25 -11.63 7.85
N ASN A 70 -7.28 -10.96 8.35
CA ASN A 70 -8.65 -11.14 7.90
C ASN A 70 -8.83 -10.42 6.55
N ALA A 71 -8.96 -11.20 5.47
CA ALA A 71 -9.13 -10.70 4.11
C ALA A 71 -10.54 -10.14 3.82
N GLU A 72 -11.54 -10.43 4.66
CA GLU A 72 -12.93 -10.00 4.40
C GLU A 72 -13.11 -8.51 4.64
N HIS A 73 -12.54 -8.02 5.75
CA HIS A 73 -12.74 -6.64 6.20
C HIS A 73 -11.51 -6.04 6.86
N VAL A 74 -11.20 -4.79 6.52
CA VAL A 74 -10.05 -4.06 7.10
C VAL A 74 -10.20 -3.85 8.61
N LEU A 75 -11.44 -3.67 9.09
CA LEU A 75 -11.75 -3.31 10.47
C LEU A 75 -11.36 -4.39 11.51
N TYR A 76 -11.29 -5.66 11.08
CA TYR A 76 -10.95 -6.78 11.97
C TYR A 76 -9.44 -7.03 12.07
N ASN A 77 -8.63 -6.16 11.49
CA ASN A 77 -7.17 -6.27 11.52
C ASN A 77 -6.57 -5.20 12.42
N ASP A 78 -5.39 -5.49 12.98
CA ASP A 78 -4.69 -4.55 13.85
C ASP A 78 -4.20 -3.32 13.08
N MET A 79 -4.09 -2.20 13.80
CA MET A 79 -3.50 -0.98 13.26
C MET A 79 -2.02 -1.18 12.90
N PRO A 80 -1.51 -0.48 11.88
CA PRO A 80 -0.12 -0.62 11.48
C PRO A 80 0.81 -0.09 12.56
N GLU A 81 1.80 -0.89 12.94
CA GLU A 81 2.86 -0.48 13.86
C GLU A 81 4.01 0.21 13.12
N PRO A 82 4.66 1.23 13.72
CA PRO A 82 5.86 1.82 13.15
C PRO A 82 6.99 0.78 13.05
N THR A 83 7.52 0.58 11.85
CA THR A 83 8.55 -0.44 11.59
C THR A 83 9.91 -0.13 12.23
N GLY A 84 10.09 1.04 12.85
CA GLY A 84 11.26 1.39 13.67
C GLY A 84 12.61 1.47 12.92
N VAL A 85 12.59 1.39 11.60
CA VAL A 85 13.75 1.64 10.72
C VAL A 85 13.81 3.11 10.34
#